data_AF-A0A1H9UB97-F1
#
_entry.id   AF-A0A1H9UB97-F1
#
_cell.length_a   1.000
_cell.length_b   1.000
_cell.length_c   1.000
_cell.angle_alpha   90.00
_cell.angle_beta   90.00
_cell.angle_gamma   90.00
#
_symmetry.space_group_name_H-M   'P 1'
#
loop_
_entity.id
_entity.type
_entity.pdbx_description
1 polymer ?
#
loop_
_entity_poly.entity_id
_entity_poly.type
_entity_poly.pdbx_seq_one_letter_code
_entity_poly.pdbx_strand_id
1 'polypeptide(L)'
;MPLAIYPTTLICAIIIVYIYSHFKKSNDTKSDAKMTEPEMSLDYHGETENEFTKRCYTFIKNWFDRNDLKVYSSNRESFRIGFEERDGTLVDYFIDSYFNKKVIVFQAPLYYDIPDHKLVEVSEFINRLNSNLFIGSLYLNYEKRRVEARLVYHIGNKDLDDDSFEFYYNTLTAVKARKSIDKIIQKNENPALVAIDWPN
;
A
#
# COMPACT_ATOMS: atom_id res chain seq x y z
N MET A 1 -16.30 57.42 11.16
CA MET A 1 -15.04 56.95 10.56
C MET A 1 -14.91 55.47 10.85
N PRO A 2 -14.94 54.60 9.83
CA PRO A 2 -15.37 53.23 10.01
C PRO A 2 -14.21 52.27 10.31
N LEU A 3 -14.56 51.26 11.12
CA LEU A 3 -13.85 50.03 11.42
C LEU A 3 -13.34 49.35 10.13
N ALA A 4 -12.05 49.49 9.84
CA ALA A 4 -11.35 48.72 8.79
C ALA A 4 -10.15 47.92 9.34
N ILE A 5 -10.18 47.61 10.65
CA ILE A 5 -9.06 46.95 11.34
C ILE A 5 -9.32 45.44 11.54
N TYR A 6 -10.57 45.00 11.40
CA TYR A 6 -10.96 43.61 11.76
C TYR A 6 -10.38 42.48 10.89
N PRO A 7 -10.25 42.59 9.56
CA PRO A 7 -9.78 41.44 8.77
C PRO A 7 -8.27 41.21 8.92
N THR A 8 -7.48 42.28 9.02
CA THR A 8 -6.02 42.18 9.20
C THR A 8 -5.64 41.68 10.58
N THR A 9 -6.32 42.11 11.65
CA THR A 9 -6.07 41.56 13.00
C THR A 9 -6.45 40.09 13.12
N LEU A 10 -7.50 39.65 12.42
CA LEU A 10 -7.91 38.24 12.41
C LEU A 10 -6.87 37.36 11.70
N ILE A 11 -6.32 37.81 10.57
CA ILE A 11 -5.27 37.10 9.84
C ILE A 11 -3.99 37.00 10.70
N CYS A 12 -3.59 38.09 11.36
CA CYS A 12 -2.44 38.06 12.27
C CYS A 12 -2.66 37.10 13.45
N ALA A 13 -3.87 37.05 14.03
CA ALA A 13 -4.18 36.11 15.11
C ALA A 13 -4.10 34.64 14.66
N ILE A 14 -4.58 34.32 13.45
CA ILE A 14 -4.49 32.97 12.88
C ILE A 14 -3.03 32.56 12.65
N ILE A 15 -2.19 33.47 12.14
CA ILE A 15 -0.76 33.20 11.93
C ILE A 15 -0.04 32.98 13.27
N ILE A 16 -0.33 33.78 14.29
CA ILE A 16 0.26 33.62 15.63
C ILE A 16 -0.15 32.27 16.24
N VAL A 17 -1.41 31.87 16.13
CA VAL A 17 -1.89 30.56 16.62
C VAL A 17 -1.26 29.40 15.83
N TYR A 18 -1.10 29.54 14.51
CA TYR A 18 -0.42 28.55 13.69
C TYR A 18 1.05 28.37 14.09
N ILE A 19 1.79 29.47 14.27
CA ILE A 19 3.18 29.44 14.74
C ILE A 19 3.25 28.84 16.14
N TYR A 20 2.38 29.26 17.07
CA TYR A 20 2.41 28.77 18.45
C TYR A 20 2.03 27.28 18.55
N SER A 21 1.08 26.81 17.75
CA SER A 21 0.71 25.39 17.69
C SER A 21 1.81 24.54 17.05
N HIS A 22 2.46 25.02 16.00
CA HIS A 22 3.57 24.32 15.36
C HIS A 22 4.83 24.27 16.24
N PHE A 23 5.12 25.34 17.00
CA PHE A 23 6.22 25.36 17.96
C PHE A 23 5.91 24.60 19.25
N LYS A 24 4.65 24.59 19.73
CA LYS A 24 4.26 23.79 20.90
C LYS A 24 4.28 22.29 20.60
N LYS A 25 3.96 21.86 19.37
CA LYS A 25 4.14 20.47 18.92
C LYS A 25 5.62 20.07 18.75
N SER A 26 6.53 21.05 18.67
CA SER A 26 7.98 20.84 18.53
C SER A 26 8.73 20.82 19.88
N ASN A 27 8.10 21.20 21.00
CA ASN A 27 8.79 21.40 22.29
C ASN A 27 8.43 20.39 23.39
N ASP A 28 7.58 19.39 23.11
CA ASP A 28 7.31 18.26 24.03
C ASP A 28 8.21 17.03 23.79
N THR A 29 9.23 17.13 22.93
CA THR A 29 10.30 16.13 22.81
C THR A 29 11.60 16.65 23.39
N LYS A 30 11.65 16.78 24.71
CA LYS A 30 12.93 16.76 25.42
C LYS A 30 13.42 15.32 25.57
N SER A 31 14.46 15.01 24.80
CA SER A 31 15.65 14.28 25.23
C SER A 31 15.43 12.87 25.82
N ASP A 32 15.59 11.87 24.96
CA ASP A 32 16.80 11.06 25.06
C ASP A 32 17.52 11.12 23.70
N ALA A 33 18.64 11.83 23.66
CA ALA A 33 19.57 11.75 22.56
C ALA A 33 20.17 10.33 22.57
N LYS A 34 19.49 9.38 21.92
CA LYS A 34 20.20 8.24 21.37
C LYS A 34 21.09 8.81 20.28
N MET A 35 22.40 8.67 20.50
CA MET A 35 23.40 8.75 19.45
C MET A 35 22.89 7.87 18.31
N THR A 36 22.38 8.48 17.24
CA THR A 36 22.10 7.75 16.01
C THR A 36 23.47 7.33 15.52
N GLU A 37 23.85 6.09 15.81
CA GLU A 37 24.92 5.44 15.08
C GLU A 37 24.64 5.68 13.59
N PRO A 38 25.66 6.06 12.79
CA PRO A 38 25.46 6.07 11.36
C PRO A 38 24.97 4.67 10.99
N GLU A 39 23.74 4.55 10.48
CA GLU A 39 23.29 3.33 9.82
C GLU A 39 24.32 3.08 8.72
N MET A 40 25.24 2.15 8.99
CA MET A 40 26.04 1.55 7.93
C MET A 40 25.03 0.86 7.04
N SER A 41 24.62 1.53 5.96
CA SER A 41 23.85 0.86 4.92
C SER A 41 24.69 -0.31 4.44
N LEU A 42 24.24 -1.53 4.73
CA LEU A 42 24.91 -2.72 4.25
C LEU A 42 24.70 -2.74 2.72
N ASP A 43 25.80 -2.81 1.97
CA ASP A 43 25.75 -2.90 0.51
C ASP A 43 25.63 -4.36 0.09
N TYR A 44 24.51 -4.71 -0.56
CA TYR A 44 24.17 -6.08 -0.99
C TYR A 44 24.46 -6.35 -2.48
N HIS A 45 25.39 -5.61 -3.10
CA HIS A 45 25.71 -5.76 -4.52
C HIS A 45 26.05 -7.21 -4.94
N GLY A 46 26.73 -7.99 -4.08
CA GLY A 46 27.15 -9.37 -4.34
C GLY A 46 26.28 -10.47 -3.71
N GLU A 47 25.13 -10.10 -3.13
CA GLU A 47 24.24 -11.04 -2.44
C GLU A 47 23.75 -12.15 -3.38
N THR A 48 23.81 -13.40 -2.90
CA THR A 48 23.26 -14.57 -3.60
C THR A 48 21.74 -14.67 -3.43
N GLU A 49 21.07 -15.46 -4.26
CA GLU A 49 19.62 -15.70 -4.16
C GLU A 49 19.21 -16.18 -2.77
N ASN A 50 19.94 -17.14 -2.20
CA ASN A 50 19.64 -17.70 -0.89
C ASN A 50 19.83 -16.66 0.24
N GLU A 51 20.84 -15.79 0.13
CA GLU A 51 21.06 -14.70 1.10
C GLU A 51 19.94 -13.67 1.01
N PHE A 52 19.56 -13.24 -0.20
CA PHE A 52 18.46 -12.30 -0.43
C PHE A 52 17.13 -12.84 0.10
N THR A 53 16.80 -14.08 -0.26
CA THR A 53 15.57 -14.74 0.21
C THR A 53 15.57 -14.86 1.73
N LYS A 54 16.71 -15.23 2.33
CA LYS A 54 16.83 -15.30 3.80
C LYS A 54 16.67 -13.93 4.46
N ARG A 55 17.25 -12.88 3.88
CA ARG A 55 17.15 -11.50 4.37
C ARG A 55 15.71 -11.02 4.33
N CYS A 56 15.03 -11.16 3.19
CA CYS A 56 13.62 -10.80 3.03
C CYS A 56 12.74 -11.60 4.00
N TYR A 57 12.91 -12.93 4.06
CA TYR A 57 12.14 -13.78 4.96
C TYR A 57 12.29 -13.35 6.43
N THR A 58 13.53 -13.13 6.87
CA THR A 58 13.82 -12.75 8.26
C THR A 58 13.22 -11.39 8.58
N PHE A 59 13.39 -10.42 7.69
CA PHE A 59 12.83 -9.08 7.85
C PHE A 59 11.29 -9.11 7.94
N ILE A 60 10.62 -9.71 6.95
CA ILE A 60 9.16 -9.77 6.87
C ILE A 60 8.57 -10.50 8.08
N LYS A 61 9.16 -11.64 8.46
CA LYS A 61 8.72 -12.40 9.63
C LYS A 61 8.83 -11.57 10.92
N ASN A 62 9.99 -10.94 11.13
CA ASN A 62 10.20 -10.10 12.31
C ASN A 62 9.23 -8.91 12.32
N TRP A 63 8.93 -8.32 11.16
CA TRP A 63 7.96 -7.22 11.05
C TRP A 63 6.55 -7.68 11.44
N PHE A 64 6.11 -8.86 10.98
CA PHE A 64 4.81 -9.41 11.40
C PHE A 64 4.75 -9.74 12.88
N ASP A 65 5.79 -10.36 13.43
CA ASP A 65 5.86 -10.69 14.85
C ASP A 65 5.81 -9.43 15.73
N ARG A 66 6.46 -8.33 15.31
CA ARG A 66 6.40 -7.03 16.01
C ARG A 66 5.02 -6.36 15.94
N ASN A 67 4.27 -6.58 14.87
CA ASN A 67 2.97 -5.96 14.63
C ASN A 67 1.77 -6.87 15.00
N ASP A 68 2.02 -8.02 15.63
CA ASP A 68 1.01 -9.01 16.03
C ASP A 68 0.11 -9.47 14.86
N LEU A 69 0.70 -9.62 13.67
CA LEU A 69 -0.01 -10.02 12.46
C LEU A 69 0.00 -11.53 12.28
N LYS A 70 -1.21 -12.11 12.17
CA LYS A 70 -1.37 -13.56 11.97
C LYS A 70 -1.05 -13.97 10.54
N VAL A 71 0.04 -14.72 10.38
CA VAL A 71 0.42 -15.36 9.10
C VAL A 71 -0.18 -16.76 9.03
N TYR A 72 -0.87 -17.09 7.94
CA TYR A 72 -1.59 -18.36 7.78
C TYR A 72 -0.68 -19.45 7.21
N SER A 73 0.22 -19.08 6.31
CA SER A 73 1.29 -19.95 5.84
C SER A 73 2.45 -19.11 5.33
N SER A 74 3.68 -19.51 5.63
CA SER A 74 4.87 -18.90 5.07
C SER A 74 5.81 -19.98 4.56
N ASN A 75 6.42 -19.75 3.40
CA ASN A 75 7.66 -20.41 3.03
C ASN A 75 8.77 -19.34 2.96
N ARG A 76 9.96 -19.71 2.48
CA ARG A 76 11.09 -18.78 2.44
C ARG A 76 10.91 -17.62 1.47
N GLU A 77 10.10 -17.78 0.43
CA GLU A 77 9.95 -16.80 -0.66
C GLU A 77 8.60 -16.10 -0.65
N SER A 78 7.62 -16.63 0.07
CA SER A 78 6.23 -16.20 0.04
C SER A 78 5.58 -16.30 1.41
N PHE A 79 4.92 -15.21 1.80
CA PHE A 79 4.05 -15.15 2.97
C PHE A 79 2.61 -15.01 2.51
N ARG A 80 1.73 -15.88 3.02
CA ARG A 80 0.28 -15.78 2.83
C ARG A 80 -0.37 -15.32 4.13
N ILE A 81 -1.10 -14.24 4.02
CA ILE A 81 -1.87 -13.60 5.08
C ILE A 81 -3.33 -13.67 4.63
N GLY A 82 -4.18 -14.24 5.47
CA GLY A 82 -5.62 -14.16 5.27
C GLY A 82 -6.18 -13.10 6.21
N PHE A 83 -7.10 -12.28 5.74
CA PHE A 83 -7.90 -11.48 6.64
C PHE A 83 -9.36 -11.57 6.24
N GLU A 84 -10.21 -11.47 7.25
CA GLU A 84 -11.64 -11.38 7.07
C GLU A 84 -12.02 -9.90 7.16
N GLU A 85 -12.62 -9.41 6.09
CA GLU A 85 -13.16 -8.06 6.05
C GLU A 85 -14.39 -7.91 6.93
N ARG A 86 -14.77 -6.66 7.22
CA ARG A 86 -15.97 -6.37 8.04
C ARG A 86 -17.27 -6.94 7.47
N ASP A 87 -17.31 -7.24 6.17
CA ASP A 87 -18.46 -7.86 5.50
C ASP A 87 -18.36 -9.39 5.42
N GLY A 88 -17.40 -10.00 6.11
CA GLY A 88 -17.17 -11.45 6.13
C GLY A 88 -16.39 -11.99 4.94
N THR A 89 -15.92 -11.11 4.03
CA THR A 89 -15.13 -11.55 2.88
C THR A 89 -13.74 -11.95 3.31
N LEU A 90 -13.36 -13.20 3.03
CA LEU A 90 -11.98 -13.65 3.14
C LEU A 90 -11.17 -13.13 1.95
N VAL A 91 -10.07 -12.45 2.25
CA VAL A 91 -9.10 -11.96 1.27
C VAL A 91 -7.75 -12.57 1.61
N ASP A 92 -7.16 -13.23 0.61
CA ASP A 92 -5.78 -13.67 0.67
C ASP A 92 -4.87 -12.54 0.18
N TYR A 93 -3.79 -12.36 0.91
CA TYR A 93 -2.73 -11.40 0.63
C TYR A 93 -1.41 -12.15 0.64
N PHE A 94 -0.63 -11.95 -0.42
CA PHE A 94 0.65 -12.62 -0.59
C PHE A 94 1.76 -11.58 -0.65
N ILE A 95 2.87 -11.87 0.02
CA ILE A 95 4.10 -11.09 -0.04
C ILE A 95 5.20 -12.02 -0.54
N ASP A 96 5.65 -11.78 -1.77
CA ASP A 96 6.63 -12.61 -2.44
C ASP A 96 7.94 -11.85 -2.64
N SER A 97 9.07 -12.49 -2.38
CA SER A 97 10.40 -11.93 -2.67
C SER A 97 10.96 -12.49 -3.98
N TYR A 98 11.49 -11.62 -4.85
CA TYR A 98 12.09 -12.03 -6.13
C TYR A 98 13.53 -11.53 -6.25
N PHE A 99 14.48 -12.47 -6.26
CA PHE A 99 15.91 -12.16 -6.34
C PHE A 99 16.33 -11.50 -7.65
N ASN A 100 15.90 -12.01 -8.80
CA ASN A 100 16.35 -11.51 -10.11
C ASN A 100 16.08 -10.00 -10.32
N LYS A 101 15.05 -9.46 -9.66
CA LYS A 101 14.72 -8.04 -9.69
C LYS A 101 15.01 -7.33 -8.36
N LYS A 102 15.46 -8.05 -7.34
CA LYS A 102 15.65 -7.61 -5.95
C LYS A 102 14.47 -6.77 -5.45
N VAL A 103 13.28 -7.36 -5.47
CA VAL A 103 12.01 -6.72 -5.09
C VAL A 103 11.22 -7.59 -4.12
N ILE A 104 10.36 -6.95 -3.34
CA ILE A 104 9.20 -7.59 -2.70
C ILE A 104 7.94 -7.18 -3.46
N VAL A 105 7.08 -8.14 -3.75
CA VAL A 105 5.81 -7.95 -4.43
C VAL A 105 4.69 -8.27 -3.46
N PHE A 106 3.87 -7.27 -3.21
CA PHE A 106 2.63 -7.38 -2.47
C PHE A 106 1.51 -7.64 -3.48
N GLN A 107 0.78 -8.73 -3.30
CA GLN A 107 -0.29 -9.10 -4.23
C GLN A 107 -1.53 -9.60 -3.52
N ALA A 108 -2.69 -9.24 -4.05
CA ALA A 108 -3.97 -9.77 -3.58
C ALA A 108 -4.85 -10.10 -4.78
N PRO A 109 -5.31 -11.36 -4.94
CA PRO A 109 -6.34 -11.69 -5.90
C PRO A 109 -7.68 -11.13 -5.43
N LEU A 110 -8.34 -10.37 -6.31
CA LEU A 110 -9.53 -9.60 -5.97
C LEU A 110 -10.79 -10.29 -6.46
N TYR A 111 -10.75 -10.85 -7.67
CA TYR A 111 -11.91 -11.43 -8.32
C TYR A 111 -11.47 -12.55 -9.27
N TYR A 112 -12.27 -13.61 -9.39
CA TYR A 112 -11.98 -14.80 -10.19
C TYR A 112 -13.11 -15.09 -11.17
N ASP A 113 -12.82 -15.89 -12.20
CA ASP A 113 -13.80 -16.42 -13.17
C ASP A 113 -14.61 -15.33 -13.89
N ILE A 114 -13.92 -14.29 -14.36
CA ILE A 114 -14.55 -13.21 -15.12
C ILE A 114 -15.11 -13.77 -16.44
N PRO A 115 -16.41 -13.59 -16.74
CA PRO A 115 -16.99 -14.03 -18.00
C PRO A 115 -16.35 -13.34 -19.21
N ASP A 116 -16.24 -14.03 -20.35
CA ASP A 116 -15.56 -13.50 -21.54
C ASP A 116 -16.15 -12.17 -22.03
N HIS A 117 -17.47 -12.04 -22.00
CA HIS A 117 -18.17 -10.82 -22.40
C HIS A 117 -17.92 -9.63 -21.45
N LYS A 118 -17.34 -9.85 -20.27
CA LYS A 118 -17.02 -8.84 -19.26
C LYS A 118 -15.55 -8.45 -19.21
N LEU A 119 -14.66 -9.20 -19.85
CA LEU A 119 -13.22 -8.94 -19.79
C LEU A 119 -12.84 -7.54 -20.30
N VAL A 120 -13.52 -7.06 -21.35
CA VAL A 120 -13.25 -5.73 -21.93
C VAL A 120 -13.67 -4.62 -20.97
N GLU A 121 -14.87 -4.72 -20.38
CA GLU A 121 -15.40 -3.75 -19.43
C GLU A 121 -14.56 -3.67 -18.15
N VAL A 122 -14.13 -4.83 -17.63
CA VAL A 122 -13.25 -4.88 -16.46
C VAL A 122 -11.87 -4.31 -16.77
N SER A 123 -11.32 -4.59 -17.96
CA SER A 123 -10.05 -4.00 -18.42
C SER A 123 -10.14 -2.48 -18.54
N GLU A 124 -11.24 -1.96 -19.07
CA GLU A 124 -11.50 -0.51 -19.14
C GLU A 124 -11.53 0.11 -17.74
N PHE A 125 -12.27 -0.50 -16.80
CA PHE A 125 -12.32 -0.05 -15.42
C PHE A 125 -10.95 -0.01 -14.76
N ILE A 126 -10.16 -1.08 -14.91
CA ILE A 126 -8.80 -1.18 -14.38
C ILE A 126 -7.91 -0.07 -14.95
N ASN A 127 -7.97 0.19 -16.25
CA ASN A 127 -7.18 1.24 -16.88
C ASN A 127 -7.54 2.64 -16.32
N ARG A 128 -8.83 2.91 -16.13
CA ARG A 128 -9.32 4.16 -15.53
C ARG A 128 -8.88 4.32 -14.07
N LEU A 129 -8.92 3.24 -13.29
CA LEU A 129 -8.43 3.28 -11.92
C LEU A 129 -6.91 3.50 -11.89
N ASN A 130 -6.15 2.76 -12.68
CA ASN A 130 -4.69 2.88 -12.71
C ASN A 130 -4.23 4.26 -13.23
N SER A 131 -4.99 4.92 -14.10
CA SER A 131 -4.66 6.30 -14.50
C SER A 131 -4.89 7.33 -13.39
N ASN A 132 -5.77 7.02 -12.44
CA ASN A 132 -6.13 7.91 -11.34
C ASN A 132 -5.39 7.58 -10.03
N LEU A 133 -4.99 6.32 -9.84
CA LEU A 133 -4.28 5.83 -8.66
C LEU A 133 -2.79 6.09 -8.80
N PHE A 134 -2.22 6.78 -7.82
CA PHE A 134 -0.80 7.12 -7.82
C PHE A 134 0.09 5.93 -7.40
N ILE A 135 -0.44 4.96 -6.65
CA ILE A 135 0.33 3.90 -5.99
C ILE A 135 -0.50 2.60 -5.94
N GLY A 136 -0.28 1.72 -6.93
CA GLY A 136 -0.93 0.41 -7.03
C GLY A 136 -1.38 0.09 -8.45
N SER A 137 -0.89 -1.03 -9.01
CA SER A 137 -1.32 -1.50 -10.32
C SER A 137 -2.33 -2.62 -10.15
N LEU A 138 -3.59 -2.32 -10.43
CA LEU A 138 -4.57 -3.37 -10.69
C LEU A 138 -4.21 -4.03 -12.03
N TYR A 139 -4.28 -5.35 -12.11
CA TYR A 139 -3.98 -6.08 -13.33
C TYR A 139 -5.04 -7.15 -13.58
N LEU A 140 -5.38 -7.28 -14.86
CA LEU A 140 -6.22 -8.35 -15.36
C LEU A 140 -5.34 -9.47 -15.91
N ASN A 141 -5.36 -10.63 -15.27
CA ASN A 141 -4.78 -11.84 -15.81
C ASN A 141 -5.80 -12.51 -16.73
N TYR A 142 -5.63 -12.32 -18.04
CA TYR A 142 -6.53 -12.87 -19.06
C TYR A 142 -6.56 -14.40 -19.07
N GLU A 143 -5.42 -15.06 -18.89
CA GLU A 143 -5.31 -16.53 -18.90
C GLU A 143 -6.08 -17.15 -17.73
N LYS A 144 -5.91 -16.57 -16.54
CA LYS A 144 -6.54 -17.05 -15.30
C LYS A 144 -7.90 -16.38 -15.03
N ARG A 145 -8.36 -15.51 -15.93
CA ARG A 145 -9.61 -14.72 -15.82
C ARG A 145 -9.81 -14.10 -14.43
N ARG A 146 -8.76 -13.49 -13.89
CA ARG A 146 -8.77 -12.93 -12.53
C ARG A 146 -8.20 -11.53 -12.49
N VAL A 147 -8.79 -10.69 -11.64
CA VAL A 147 -8.22 -9.39 -11.29
C VAL A 147 -7.41 -9.55 -10.03
N GLU A 148 -6.28 -8.89 -10.01
CA GLU A 148 -5.37 -8.93 -8.89
C GLU A 148 -4.81 -7.50 -8.67
N ALA A 149 -4.50 -7.14 -7.43
CA ALA A 149 -3.76 -5.93 -7.09
C ALA A 149 -2.30 -6.29 -6.87
N ARG A 150 -1.37 -5.52 -7.46
CA ARG A 150 0.07 -5.69 -7.28
C ARG A 150 0.70 -4.36 -6.89
N LEU A 151 1.59 -4.43 -5.93
CA LEU A 151 2.47 -3.33 -5.57
C LEU A 151 3.89 -3.86 -5.40
N VAL A 152 4.86 -3.15 -5.98
CA VAL A 152 6.25 -3.58 -6.04
C VAL A 152 7.12 -2.66 -5.20
N TYR A 153 7.70 -3.19 -4.13
CA TYR A 153 8.73 -2.54 -3.33
C TYR A 153 10.10 -2.91 -3.89
N HIS A 154 10.77 -1.93 -4.50
CA HIS A 154 12.07 -2.13 -5.11
C HIS A 154 13.20 -1.91 -4.09
N ILE A 155 13.87 -2.99 -3.72
CA ILE A 155 14.92 -2.98 -2.69
C ILE A 155 16.28 -2.69 -3.34
N GLY A 156 16.56 -3.34 -4.47
CA GLY A 156 17.87 -3.27 -5.10
C GLY A 156 18.96 -3.80 -4.15
N ASN A 157 20.01 -3.01 -3.93
CA ASN A 157 21.13 -3.38 -3.06
C ASN A 157 21.08 -2.71 -1.69
N LYS A 158 19.91 -2.20 -1.29
CA LYS A 158 19.72 -1.49 -0.03
C LYS A 158 19.23 -2.42 1.07
N ASP A 159 19.38 -1.96 2.31
CA ASP A 159 18.68 -2.52 3.46
C ASP A 159 17.16 -2.41 3.29
N LEU A 160 16.47 -3.33 3.96
CA LEU A 160 15.02 -3.29 4.11
C LEU A 160 14.70 -2.39 5.30
N ASP A 161 13.83 -1.41 5.09
CA ASP A 161 13.40 -0.48 6.12
C ASP A 161 11.92 -0.66 6.46
N ASP A 162 11.60 -0.47 7.75
CA ASP A 162 10.25 -0.69 8.28
C ASP A 162 9.24 0.30 7.70
N ASP A 163 9.64 1.58 7.53
CA ASP A 163 8.75 2.65 7.04
C ASP A 163 8.28 2.38 5.60
N SER A 164 9.20 2.03 4.70
CA SER A 164 8.85 1.65 3.34
C SER A 164 8.00 0.40 3.34
N PHE A 165 8.40 -0.65 4.06
CA PHE A 165 7.62 -1.89 4.07
C PHE A 165 6.19 -1.68 4.57
N GLU A 166 6.01 -0.92 5.65
CA GLU A 166 4.70 -0.56 6.20
C GLU A 166 3.88 0.24 5.19
N PHE A 167 4.49 1.23 4.54
CA PHE A 167 3.85 2.01 3.48
C PHE A 167 3.31 1.09 2.37
N TYR A 168 4.13 0.18 1.85
CA TYR A 168 3.73 -0.75 0.79
C TYR A 168 2.65 -1.75 1.26
N TYR A 169 2.78 -2.28 2.47
CA TYR A 169 1.82 -3.19 3.07
C TYR A 169 0.42 -2.55 3.18
N ASN A 170 0.35 -1.34 3.73
CA ASN A 170 -0.89 -0.61 3.98
C ASN A 170 -1.51 0.02 2.72
N THR A 171 -0.74 0.21 1.65
CA THR A 171 -1.20 0.91 0.45
C THR A 171 -2.02 0.05 -0.50
N LEU A 172 -1.98 -1.29 -0.38
CA LEU A 172 -2.69 -2.15 -1.33
C LEU A 172 -4.23 -2.02 -1.19
N THR A 173 -4.85 -1.24 -2.07
CA THR A 173 -6.31 -1.01 -2.13
C THR A 173 -7.09 -2.17 -2.76
N ALA A 174 -6.91 -3.38 -2.24
CA ALA A 174 -7.49 -4.62 -2.77
C ALA A 174 -9.02 -4.70 -2.60
N VAL A 175 -9.51 -4.39 -1.41
CA VAL A 175 -10.89 -4.72 -1.00
C VAL A 175 -11.94 -3.89 -1.73
N LYS A 176 -11.72 -2.58 -1.84
CA LYS A 176 -12.68 -1.71 -2.51
C LYS A 176 -12.79 -2.10 -4.00
N ALA A 177 -11.68 -2.48 -4.63
CA ALA A 177 -11.60 -2.74 -6.07
C ALA A 177 -12.41 -3.97 -6.43
N ARG A 178 -12.37 -5.00 -5.56
CA ARG A 178 -13.23 -6.17 -5.65
C ARG A 178 -14.72 -5.81 -5.75
N LYS A 179 -15.23 -4.93 -4.89
CA LYS A 179 -16.65 -4.53 -4.89
C LYS A 179 -17.05 -3.81 -6.17
N SER A 180 -16.18 -2.95 -6.69
CA SER A 180 -16.40 -2.26 -7.95
C SER A 180 -16.39 -3.22 -9.15
N ILE A 181 -15.49 -4.20 -9.16
CA ILE A 181 -15.45 -5.25 -10.19
C ILE A 181 -16.74 -6.08 -10.17
N ASP A 182 -17.24 -6.42 -8.97
CA ASP A 182 -18.51 -7.14 -8.81
C ASP A 182 -19.71 -6.38 -9.39
N LYS A 183 -19.78 -5.05 -9.18
CA LYS A 183 -20.82 -4.20 -9.81
C LYS A 183 -20.81 -4.30 -11.34
N ILE A 184 -19.63 -4.33 -11.95
CA ILE A 184 -19.50 -4.43 -13.42
C ILE A 184 -19.93 -5.83 -13.91
N ILE A 185 -19.51 -6.88 -13.22
CA ILE A 185 -19.74 -8.26 -13.65
C ILE A 185 -21.17 -8.71 -13.35
N GLN A 186 -21.61 -8.59 -12.10
CA GLN A 186 -22.90 -9.14 -11.65
C GLN A 186 -24.06 -8.17 -11.89
N LYS A 187 -23.83 -6.87 -11.70
CA LYS A 187 -24.88 -5.84 -11.83
C LYS A 187 -24.91 -5.15 -13.19
N ASN A 188 -23.98 -5.52 -14.08
CA ASN A 188 -23.90 -4.98 -15.43
C ASN A 188 -23.76 -3.44 -15.44
N GLU A 189 -23.11 -2.86 -14.42
CA GLU A 189 -22.90 -1.42 -14.31
C GLU A 189 -21.80 -0.93 -15.26
N ASN A 190 -21.93 0.32 -15.71
CA ASN A 190 -20.98 0.92 -16.65
C ASN A 190 -19.61 1.16 -15.98
N PRO A 191 -18.49 0.65 -16.53
CA PRO A 191 -17.14 0.83 -16.00
C PRO A 191 -16.76 2.28 -15.70
N ALA A 192 -17.19 3.23 -16.54
CA ALA A 192 -16.86 4.64 -16.37
C ALA A 192 -17.55 5.25 -15.14
N LEU A 193 -18.81 4.88 -14.87
CA LEU A 193 -19.54 5.36 -13.70
C LEU A 193 -18.95 4.75 -12.42
N VAL A 194 -18.69 3.44 -12.45
CA VAL A 194 -18.09 2.73 -11.31
C VAL A 194 -16.69 3.28 -10.97
N ALA A 195 -15.93 3.73 -11.97
CA ALA A 195 -14.62 4.36 -11.75
C ALA A 195 -14.71 5.78 -11.17
N ILE A 196 -15.76 6.55 -11.49
CA ILE A 196 -15.99 7.89 -10.93
C ILE A 196 -16.43 7.81 -9.48
N ASP A 197 -17.29 6.84 -9.15
CA ASP A 197 -17.80 6.66 -7.79
C ASP A 197 -16.76 6.08 -6.83
N TRP A 198 -15.59 5.65 -7.33
CA TRP A 198 -14.49 5.18 -6.52
C TRP A 198 -13.92 6.28 -5.59
N PRO A 199 -13.55 5.99 -4.32
CA PRO A 199 -13.62 4.72 -3.59
C PRO A 199 -14.88 4.58 -2.71
N ASN A 200 -15.97 5.30 -3.05
CA ASN A 200 -17.16 5.51 -2.20
C ASN A 200 -18.16 4.36 -2.25
#